data_AF-A0ABD0R544-F1
#
_entry.id   AF-A0ABD0R544-F1
#
_cell.length_a   1.000
_cell.length_b   1.000
_cell.length_c   1.000
_cell.angle_alpha   90.00
_cell.angle_beta   90.00
_cell.angle_gamma   90.00
#
_symmetry.space_group_name_H-M   'P 1'
#
loop_
_entity.id
_entity.type
_entity.pdbx_description
1 polymer ?
#
loop_
_entity_poly.entity_id
_entity_poly.type
_entity_poly.pdbx_seq_one_letter_code
_entity_poly.pdbx_strand_id
1 'polypeptide(L)' 'YIDGHFGHLMESQSWDLETSVSNMTLRSALLEMACSLDIRNCTAKAKPLFDQWLSSNKTS' A
#
# COMPACT_ATOMS: atom_id res chain seq x y z
N TYR A 1 6.42 17.22 -6.76
CA TYR A 1 7.04 16.50 -7.88
C TYR A 1 6.58 15.04 -7.92
N ILE A 2 6.93 14.20 -6.93
CA ILE A 2 6.58 12.76 -6.93
C ILE A 2 5.07 12.52 -7.04
N ASP A 3 4.26 13.10 -6.16
CA ASP A 3 2.78 12.96 -6.22
C ASP A 3 2.21 13.46 -7.55
N GLY A 4 2.72 14.58 -8.06
CA GLY A 4 2.27 15.14 -9.35
C GLY A 4 2.52 14.23 -10.56
N HIS A 5 3.55 13.37 -10.53
CA HIS A 5 3.85 12.45 -11.63
C HIS A 5 3.30 11.04 -11.40
N PHE A 6 3.33 10.55 -10.15
CA PHE A 6 3.07 9.14 -9.84
C PHE A 6 1.90 8.93 -8.89
N GLY A 7 1.33 9.99 -8.30
CA GLY A 7 0.29 9.87 -7.28
C GLY A 7 -0.95 9.11 -7.77
N HIS A 8 -1.36 9.31 -9.02
CA HIS A 8 -2.47 8.57 -9.62
C HIS A 8 -2.16 7.07 -9.73
N LEU A 9 -0.93 6.73 -10.15
CA LEU A 9 -0.49 5.34 -10.25
C LEU A 9 -0.37 4.68 -8.86
N MET A 10 0.05 5.43 -7.84
CA MET A 10 0.08 4.96 -6.45
C MET A 10 -1.31 4.69 -5.92
N GLU A 11 -2.27 5.58 -6.17
CA GLU A 11 -3.66 5.42 -5.72
C GLU A 11 -4.36 4.23 -6.40
N SER A 12 -4.00 3.93 -7.65
CA SER A 12 -4.63 2.86 -8.43
C SER A 12 -4.15 1.45 -8.07
N GLN A 13 -3.16 1.31 -7.17
CA GLN A 13 -2.67 -0.02 -6.77
C GLN A 13 -3.74 -0.77 -5.95
N SER A 14 -4.01 -2.02 -6.33
CA SER A 14 -4.89 -2.93 -5.55
C SER A 14 -4.20 -3.38 -4.27
N TRP A 15 -4.97 -3.62 -3.21
CA TRP A 15 -4.50 -4.16 -1.93
C TRP A 15 -4.71 -5.69 -1.80
N ASP A 16 -5.14 -6.35 -2.88
CA ASP A 16 -5.47 -7.77 -2.89
C ASP A 16 -4.23 -8.66 -3.11
N LEU A 17 -4.41 -9.96 -3.24
CA LEU A 17 -3.31 -10.84 -3.63
C LEU A 17 -2.95 -10.63 -5.11
N GLU A 18 -1.66 -10.48 -5.39
CA GLU A 18 -1.13 -10.36 -6.76
C GLU A 18 -0.28 -11.58 -7.07
N THR A 19 -0.44 -12.15 -8.27
CA THR A 19 0.20 -13.42 -8.65
C THR A 19 1.46 -13.22 -9.49
N SER A 20 1.56 -12.09 -10.20
CA SER A 20 2.77 -11.74 -10.94
C SER A 20 3.80 -11.10 -10.02
N VAL A 21 5.02 -11.63 -10.02
CA VAL A 21 6.14 -11.09 -9.22
C VAL A 21 6.43 -9.63 -9.57
N SER A 22 6.39 -9.28 -10.86
CA SER A 22 6.65 -7.90 -11.29
C SER A 22 5.58 -6.93 -10.80
N ASN A 23 4.30 -7.32 -10.87
CA ASN A 23 3.19 -6.50 -10.39
C ASN A 23 3.25 -6.37 -8.87
N MET A 24 3.51 -7.47 -8.15
CA MET A 24 3.64 -7.45 -6.68
C MET A 24 4.78 -6.53 -6.24
N THR A 25 5.93 -6.62 -6.92
CA THR A 25 7.11 -5.77 -6.63
C THR A 25 6.80 -4.30 -6.89
N LEU A 26 6.20 -3.98 -8.04
CA LEU A 26 5.82 -2.61 -8.39
C LEU A 26 4.84 -2.03 -7.37
N ARG A 27 3.80 -2.80 -7.03
CA ARG A 27 2.81 -2.40 -6.04
C ARG A 27 3.46 -2.08 -4.70
N SER A 28 4.29 -2.99 -4.18
CA SER A 28 4.92 -2.81 -2.88
C SER A 28 5.73 -1.52 -2.84
N ALA A 29 6.54 -1.26 -3.87
CA ALA A 29 7.34 -0.04 -3.97
C ALA A 29 6.47 1.24 -4.03
N LEU A 30 5.37 1.21 -4.79
CA LEU A 30 4.47 2.37 -4.93
C LEU A 30 3.71 2.66 -3.64
N LEU A 31 3.15 1.64 -2.97
CA LEU A 31 2.42 1.81 -1.72
C LEU A 31 3.34 2.23 -0.57
N GLU A 32 4.56 1.68 -0.52
CA GLU A 32 5.58 2.09 0.45
C GLU A 32 5.95 3.56 0.28
N MET A 33 6.18 4.01 -0.96
CA MET A 33 6.46 5.42 -1.24
C MET A 33 5.29 6.33 -0.89
N ALA A 34 4.06 5.95 -1.25
CA ALA A 34 2.87 6.72 -0.94
C ALA A 34 2.68 6.90 0.57
N CYS A 35 2.87 5.83 1.35
CA CYS A 35 2.74 5.87 2.81
C CYS A 35 3.90 6.61 3.48
N SER A 36 5.13 6.49 2.97
CA SER A 36 6.29 7.21 3.53
C SER A 36 6.22 8.73 3.33
N LEU A 37 5.55 9.17 2.26
CA LEU A 37 5.39 10.59 1.91
C LEU A 37 4.01 11.16 2.31
N ASP A 38 3.18 10.37 3.00
CA ASP A 38 1.78 10.69 3.34
C ASP A 38 0.93 11.17 2.13
N ILE A 39 1.23 10.61 0.95
CA ILE A 39 0.51 10.93 -0.28
C ILE A 39 -0.90 10.34 -0.19
N ARG A 40 -1.90 11.20 -0.41
CA ARG A 40 -3.33 10.85 -0.43
C ARG A 40 -3.77 10.06 0.80
N ASN A 41 -3.13 10.33 1.94
CA ASN A 41 -3.44 9.68 3.21
C ASN A 41 -3.39 8.13 3.09
N CYS A 42 -2.32 7.61 2.46
CA CYS A 42 -2.11 6.16 2.28
C CYS A 42 -2.25 5.38 3.60
N THR A 43 -1.85 5.98 4.72
CA THR A 43 -1.95 5.39 6.06
C THR A 43 -3.40 5.10 6.48
N ALA A 44 -4.39 5.85 5.97
CA ALA A 44 -5.81 5.58 6.21
C ALA A 44 -6.28 4.22 5.65
N LYS A 45 -5.64 3.70 4.59
CA LYS A 45 -5.89 2.34 4.07
C LYS A 45 -4.99 1.30 4.74
N ALA A 46 -3.73 1.65 5.03
CA ALA A 46 -2.77 0.73 5.64
C ALA A 46 -3.13 0.35 7.08
N LYS A 47 -3.56 1.32 7.89
CA LYS A 47 -3.81 1.13 9.32
C LYS A 47 -4.94 0.12 9.61
N PRO A 48 -6.12 0.18 8.96
CA PRO A 48 -7.16 -0.84 9.17
C PRO A 48 -6.70 -2.27 8.86
N LEU A 49 -5.86 -2.46 7.85
CA LEU A 49 -5.32 -3.78 7.49
C LEU A 49 -4.35 -4.30 8.56
N PHE A 50 -3.51 -3.40 9.09
CA PHE A 50 -2.64 -3.73 10.21
C PHE A 50 -3.44 -4.08 11.47
N ASP A 51 -4.46 -3.28 11.80
CA ASP A 51 -5.33 -3.51 12.97
C ASP A 51 -6.10 -4.85 12.83
N GLN A 52 -6.60 -5.15 11.63
CA GLN A 52 -7.23 -6.44 11.34
C GLN A 52 -6.25 -7.60 11.52
N TRP A 53 -5.03 -7.49 11.00
CA TRP A 53 -3.99 -8.51 11.20
C TRP A 53 -3.66 -8.68 12.68
N LEU A 54 -3.49 -7.59 13.42
CA LEU A 54 -3.19 -7.59 14.84
C LEU A 54 -4.30 -8.27 15.67
N SER A 55 -5.57 -7.99 15.35
CA SER A 55 -6.73 -8.62 16.01
C SER A 55 -6.90 -10.11 15.68
N SER A 56 -6.29 -10.60 14.60
CA SER A 56 -6.49 -11.96 14.11
C SER A 56 -5.69 -13.03 14.85
N ASN A 57 -4.97 -12.66 15.93
CA ASN A 57 -4.11 -13.55 16.73
C ASN A 57 -3.12 -14.38 15.89
N LYS A 58 -2.72 -13.88 14.70
CA LYS A 58 -1.79 -14.56 13.79
C LYS A 58 -0.34 -14.61 14.28
N THR A 59 -0.07 -14.07 15.46
CA THR A 59 1.23 -14.08 16.14
C THR A 59 1.24 -14.92 17.42
N SER A 60 0.11 -15.57 17.78
CA SER A 60 0.01 -16.49 18.92
C SER A 60 0.38 -17.92 18.56
#